data_AF-A0AA39FC50-F1
#
_entry.id   AF-A0AA39FC50-F1
#
_cell.length_a   1.000
_cell.length_b   1.000
_cell.length_c   1.000
_cell.angle_alpha   90.00
_cell.angle_beta   90.00
_cell.angle_gamma   90.00
#
_symmetry.space_group_name_H-M   'P 1'
#
loop_
_entity.id
_entity.type
_entity.pdbx_description
1 polymer ?
#
loop_
_entity_poly.entity_id
_entity_poly.type
_entity_poly.pdbx_seq_one_letter_code
_entity_poly.pdbx_strand_id
1 'polypeptide(L)'
;MGFIDDELQEVSKLCENVIPGSRLVSCVPSMVRVEITRTIFKRIIVCIQFTNLYPKEPLLIELKSNTLSPKLLNGLTEVCDKECKNILGKAQILPILKFIENFIAENPLICCYDEISSLKKLLDRNDCLKLKQKTSLIYLDIHEGLYFYKTRLAIPDDYPINAVSITDVDTNFPELFSRYLLGQGREIARRCIEPPIKLKPNQKFSPSPSLNSVASFLIRTVKKFPNENCQLCKGICLPINPADAITNSDADLHVERLYCGHLFHLQCLMTFMKTPPFHGGKKCPECGNRVYHDKWGLSDKLAEDRWAHEQARARELAEVADFFV
;
A
#
# COMPACT_ATOMS: atom_id res chain seq x y z
N MET A 1 6.21 49.17 -27.18
CA MET A 1 5.68 47.88 -26.68
C MET A 1 6.48 47.58 -25.43
N GLY A 2 5.79 47.35 -24.31
CA GLY A 2 6.48 47.14 -23.03
C GLY A 2 7.13 45.77 -23.00
N PHE A 3 8.17 45.60 -22.19
CA PHE A 3 8.83 44.30 -21.97
C PHE A 3 7.82 43.17 -21.64
N ILE A 4 6.76 43.51 -20.90
CA ILE A 4 5.66 42.60 -20.54
C ILE A 4 4.85 42.18 -21.77
N ASP A 5 4.55 43.10 -22.70
CA ASP A 5 3.76 42.79 -23.90
C ASP A 5 4.52 41.84 -24.82
N ASP A 6 5.84 42.03 -24.94
CA ASP A 6 6.72 41.19 -25.75
C ASP A 6 6.79 39.76 -25.17
N GLU A 7 6.95 39.63 -23.85
CA GLU A 7 6.95 38.32 -23.17
C GLU A 7 5.58 37.63 -23.25
N LEU A 8 4.47 38.37 -23.11
CA LEU A 8 3.12 37.81 -23.26
C LEU A 8 2.87 37.28 -24.68
N GLN A 9 3.33 38.02 -25.70
CA GLN A 9 3.26 37.57 -27.08
C GLN A 9 4.09 36.29 -27.29
N GLU A 10 5.30 36.25 -26.73
CA GLU A 10 6.17 35.08 -26.79
C GLU A 10 5.51 33.86 -26.12
N VAL A 11 4.96 34.01 -24.91
CA VAL A 11 4.24 32.96 -24.19
C VAL A 11 3.03 32.49 -24.99
N SER A 12 2.24 33.39 -25.58
CA SER A 12 1.06 33.01 -26.37
C SER A 12 1.39 32.15 -27.60
N LYS A 13 2.56 32.39 -28.22
CA LYS A 13 3.01 31.68 -29.43
C LYS A 13 3.75 30.39 -29.11
N LEU A 14 4.51 30.37 -28.02
CA LEU A 14 5.47 29.30 -27.73
C LEU A 14 5.03 28.35 -26.62
N CYS A 15 4.10 28.73 -25.72
CA CYS A 15 3.76 27.92 -24.54
C CYS A 15 3.39 26.48 -24.91
N GLU A 16 2.41 26.30 -25.80
CA GLU A 16 1.89 24.97 -26.18
C GLU A 16 2.89 24.15 -27.01
N ASN A 17 3.82 24.82 -27.69
CA ASN A 17 4.86 24.18 -28.51
C ASN A 17 6.09 23.78 -27.69
N VAL A 18 6.48 24.60 -26.71
CA VAL A 18 7.70 24.41 -25.91
C VAL A 18 7.45 23.55 -24.67
N ILE A 19 6.24 23.59 -24.11
CA ILE A 19 5.89 22.88 -22.88
C ILE A 19 4.86 21.80 -23.21
N PRO A 20 5.26 20.51 -23.24
CA PRO A 20 4.36 19.43 -23.63
C PRO A 20 3.23 19.26 -22.63
N GLY A 21 2.00 19.10 -23.14
CA GLY A 21 0.80 18.95 -22.30
C GLY A 21 0.38 20.24 -21.59
N SER A 22 0.92 21.40 -21.99
CA SER A 22 0.45 22.70 -21.51
C SER A 22 -0.75 23.19 -22.31
N ARG A 23 -1.64 23.92 -21.64
CA ARG A 23 -2.78 24.63 -22.21
C ARG A 23 -2.83 26.03 -21.62
N LEU A 24 -2.78 27.04 -22.48
CA LEU A 24 -2.86 28.43 -22.05
C LEU A 24 -4.32 28.79 -21.76
N VAL A 25 -4.64 29.07 -20.51
CA VAL A 25 -6.02 29.41 -20.08
C VAL A 25 -6.27 30.90 -20.14
N SER A 26 -5.28 31.69 -19.71
CA SER A 26 -5.33 33.15 -19.73
C SER A 26 -3.93 33.70 -19.96
N CYS A 27 -3.81 34.71 -20.82
CA CYS A 27 -2.55 35.40 -21.09
C CYS A 27 -2.85 36.90 -21.18
N VAL A 28 -2.98 37.54 -20.02
CA VAL A 28 -3.24 38.98 -19.91
C VAL A 28 -2.22 39.63 -18.98
N PRO A 29 -1.97 40.95 -19.09
CA PRO A 29 -0.98 41.63 -18.25
C PRO A 29 -1.25 41.54 -16.74
N SER A 30 -2.50 41.34 -16.32
CA SER A 30 -2.83 41.16 -14.91
C SER A 30 -2.51 39.75 -14.39
N MET A 31 -2.57 38.73 -15.27
CA MET A 31 -2.42 37.33 -14.89
C MET A 31 -2.18 36.43 -16.10
N VAL A 32 -1.18 35.56 -15.98
CA VAL A 32 -0.97 34.44 -16.88
C VAL A 32 -1.35 33.15 -16.16
N ARG A 33 -2.22 32.35 -16.78
CA ARG A 33 -2.70 31.09 -16.24
C ARG A 33 -2.44 29.98 -17.25
N VAL A 34 -1.60 29.03 -16.86
CA VAL A 34 -1.22 27.88 -17.68
C VAL A 34 -1.59 26.61 -16.95
N GLU A 35 -2.20 25.68 -17.67
CA GLU A 35 -2.52 24.36 -17.17
C GLU A 35 -1.55 23.35 -17.76
N ILE A 36 -0.82 22.62 -16.92
CA ILE A 36 0.12 21.58 -17.33
C ILE A 36 -0.48 20.23 -16.94
N THR A 37 -0.79 19.40 -17.92
CA THR A 37 -1.38 18.07 -17.74
C THR A 37 -0.47 17.01 -18.32
N ARG A 38 0.06 16.13 -17.48
CA ARG A 38 0.82 14.94 -17.91
C ARG A 38 -0.02 13.67 -17.86
N THR A 39 -0.78 13.49 -16.78
CA THR A 39 -1.76 12.40 -16.64
C THR A 39 -3.02 12.95 -15.99
N ILE A 40 -4.08 12.14 -15.91
CA ILE A 40 -5.33 12.53 -15.24
C ILE A 40 -5.06 12.96 -13.78
N PHE A 41 -4.05 12.37 -13.14
CA PHE A 41 -3.66 12.69 -11.77
C PHE A 41 -2.56 13.76 -11.67
N LYS A 42 -1.63 13.84 -12.64
CA LYS A 42 -0.56 14.85 -12.66
C LYS A 42 -1.00 16.08 -13.46
N ARG A 43 -1.85 16.89 -12.82
CA ARG A 43 -2.41 18.13 -13.38
C ARG A 43 -2.13 19.30 -12.46
N ILE A 44 -1.48 20.34 -12.97
CA ILE A 44 -1.15 21.56 -12.22
C ILE A 44 -1.66 22.76 -12.99
N ILE A 45 -2.25 23.70 -12.27
CA ILE A 45 -2.63 25.01 -12.75
C ILE A 45 -1.61 25.99 -12.17
N VAL A 46 -0.84 26.61 -13.04
CA VAL A 46 0.15 27.63 -12.72
C VAL A 46 -0.50 28.99 -12.93
N CYS A 47 -0.57 29.77 -11.85
CA CYS A 47 -1.05 31.13 -11.84
C CYS A 47 0.16 32.05 -11.63
N ILE A 48 0.38 32.96 -12.57
CA ILE A 48 1.53 33.86 -12.57
C ILE A 48 1.01 35.30 -12.61
N GLN A 49 1.56 36.15 -11.76
CA GLN A 49 1.28 37.59 -11.73
C GLN A 49 2.58 38.39 -11.79
N PHE A 50 2.56 39.46 -12.58
CA PHE A 50 3.68 40.39 -12.66
C PHE A 50 3.67 41.33 -11.45
N THR A 51 4.86 41.64 -10.96
CA THR A 51 5.07 42.69 -9.95
C THR A 51 5.22 44.04 -10.63
N ASN A 52 4.98 45.13 -9.89
CA ASN A 52 5.06 46.50 -10.43
C ASN A 52 6.47 46.87 -10.92
N LEU A 53 7.50 46.16 -10.44
CA LEU A 53 8.91 46.40 -10.77
C LEU A 53 9.50 45.29 -11.66
N TYR A 54 8.68 44.42 -12.23
CA TYR A 54 9.12 43.42 -13.20
C TYR A 54 9.79 44.08 -14.42
N PRO A 55 10.94 43.57 -14.93
CA PRO A 55 11.61 42.30 -14.61
C PRO A 55 12.70 42.38 -13.51
N LYS A 56 12.80 43.49 -12.76
CA LYS A 56 13.79 43.64 -11.68
C LYS A 56 13.43 42.85 -10.42
N GLU A 57 12.14 42.59 -10.23
CA GLU A 57 11.60 41.73 -9.19
C GLU A 57 11.12 40.40 -9.78
N PRO A 58 11.10 39.32 -8.98
CA PRO A 58 10.60 38.02 -9.42
C PRO A 58 9.09 38.06 -9.68
N LEU A 59 8.60 37.12 -10.48
CA LEU A 59 7.17 36.86 -10.66
C LEU A 59 6.55 36.33 -9.36
N LEU A 60 5.26 36.58 -9.17
CA LEU A 60 4.46 35.93 -8.14
C LEU A 60 3.83 34.67 -8.72
N ILE A 61 4.13 33.52 -8.13
CA ILE A 61 3.69 32.21 -8.62
C ILE A 61 2.77 31.56 -7.59
N GLU A 62 1.65 31.05 -8.05
CA GLU A 62 0.73 30.24 -7.26
C GLU A 62 0.41 28.95 -8.01
N LEU A 63 0.63 27.80 -7.37
CA LEU A 63 0.39 26.48 -7.94
C LEU A 63 -0.88 25.87 -7.33
N LYS A 64 -1.81 25.43 -8.19
CA LYS A 64 -3.06 24.79 -7.77
C LYS A 64 -3.20 23.43 -8.44
N SER A 65 -3.67 22.44 -7.69
CA SER A 65 -4.04 21.13 -8.21
C SER A 65 -5.20 20.57 -7.39
N ASN A 66 -6.07 19.79 -8.04
CA ASN A 66 -7.15 19.06 -7.38
C ASN A 66 -6.71 17.66 -6.92
N THR A 67 -5.55 17.20 -7.37
CA THR A 67 -5.09 15.81 -7.23
C THR A 67 -3.76 15.71 -6.48
N LEU A 68 -2.87 16.71 -6.59
CA LEU A 68 -1.59 16.73 -5.87
C LEU A 68 -1.71 17.35 -4.47
N SER A 69 -0.82 16.92 -3.59
CA SER A 69 -0.75 17.40 -2.20
C SER A 69 -0.48 18.91 -2.13
N PRO A 70 -1.22 19.66 -1.28
CA PRO A 70 -0.96 21.09 -1.08
C PRO A 70 0.44 21.35 -0.48
N LYS A 71 0.96 20.42 0.33
CA LYS A 71 2.31 20.53 0.90
C LYS A 71 3.39 20.45 -0.18
N LEU A 72 3.20 19.55 -1.15
CA LEU A 72 4.08 19.46 -2.31
C LEU A 72 4.02 20.73 -3.16
N LEU A 73 2.80 21.24 -3.42
CA LEU A 73 2.62 22.46 -4.21
C LEU A 73 3.29 23.65 -3.55
N ASN A 74 3.11 23.85 -2.24
CA ASN A 74 3.77 24.93 -1.50
C ASN A 74 5.30 24.82 -1.58
N GLY A 75 5.84 23.62 -1.37
CA GLY A 75 7.29 23.40 -1.51
C GLY A 75 7.79 23.65 -2.93
N LEU A 76 7.02 23.29 -3.96
CA LEU A 76 7.37 23.58 -5.35
C LEU A 76 7.30 25.08 -5.67
N THR A 77 6.31 25.80 -5.13
CA THR A 77 6.22 27.26 -5.24
C THR A 77 7.45 27.93 -4.64
N GLU A 78 7.89 27.53 -3.44
CA GLU A 78 9.10 28.08 -2.81
C GLU A 78 10.37 27.84 -3.64
N VAL A 79 10.44 26.71 -4.35
CA VAL A 79 11.55 26.42 -5.27
C VAL A 79 11.45 27.28 -6.52
N CYS A 80 10.25 27.46 -7.08
CA CYS A 80 10.03 28.36 -8.22
C CYS A 80 10.39 29.81 -7.89
N ASP A 81 10.06 30.29 -6.69
CA ASP A 81 10.41 31.63 -6.22
C ASP A 81 11.92 31.85 -6.15
N LYS A 82 12.68 30.80 -5.81
CA LYS A 82 14.16 30.84 -5.81
C LYS A 82 14.71 30.87 -7.23
N GLU A 83 14.16 30.07 -8.14
CA GLU A 83 14.55 30.07 -9.56
C GLU A 83 14.23 31.42 -10.22
N CYS A 84 13.09 32.05 -9.92
CA CYS A 84 12.77 33.40 -10.40
C CYS A 84 13.82 34.43 -9.99
N LYS A 85 14.33 34.35 -8.75
CA LYS A 85 15.40 35.25 -8.26
C LYS A 85 16.73 35.04 -8.99
N ASN A 86 16.96 33.89 -9.61
CA ASN A 86 18.14 33.63 -10.43
C ASN A 86 18.01 34.23 -11.85
N ILE A 87 16.79 34.51 -12.31
CA ILE A 87 16.46 34.92 -13.69
C ILE A 87 16.06 36.40 -13.76
N LEU A 88 16.49 37.22 -12.79
CA LEU A 88 16.17 38.65 -12.75
C LEU A 88 16.70 39.38 -14.00
N GLY A 89 15.93 40.34 -14.48
CA GLY A 89 16.25 41.15 -15.65
C GLY A 89 16.01 40.46 -17.01
N LYS A 90 15.50 39.22 -17.03
CA LYS A 90 15.10 38.49 -18.25
C LYS A 90 13.63 38.06 -18.17
N ALA A 91 13.10 37.55 -19.28
CA ALA A 91 11.80 36.90 -19.32
C ALA A 91 11.82 35.64 -18.44
N GLN A 92 10.86 35.50 -17.53
CA GLN A 92 10.83 34.47 -16.49
C GLN A 92 9.74 33.43 -16.72
N ILE A 93 8.67 33.74 -17.47
CA ILE A 93 7.49 32.86 -17.57
C ILE A 93 7.83 31.50 -18.21
N LEU A 94 8.37 31.49 -19.43
CA LEU A 94 8.69 30.25 -20.15
C LEU A 94 9.73 29.39 -19.41
N PRO A 95 10.84 29.95 -18.89
CA PRO A 95 11.79 29.18 -18.09
C PRO A 95 11.15 28.48 -16.89
N ILE A 96 10.27 29.18 -16.16
CA ILE A 96 9.60 28.63 -14.98
C ILE A 96 8.59 27.55 -15.35
N LEU A 97 7.78 27.77 -16.40
CA LEU A 97 6.84 26.74 -16.85
C LEU A 97 7.57 25.47 -17.31
N LYS A 98 8.70 25.63 -18.00
CA LYS A 98 9.57 24.52 -18.38
C LYS A 98 10.19 23.83 -17.16
N PHE A 99 10.60 24.58 -16.15
CA PHE A 99 11.08 24.04 -14.88
C PHE A 99 10.01 23.19 -14.17
N ILE A 100 8.77 23.68 -14.10
CA ILE A 100 7.65 22.96 -13.48
C ILE A 100 7.35 21.68 -14.26
N GLU A 101 7.32 21.73 -15.59
CA GLU A 101 7.08 20.56 -16.43
C GLU A 101 8.18 19.50 -16.27
N ASN A 102 9.45 19.91 -16.32
CA ASN A 102 10.58 19.02 -16.07
C ASN A 102 10.51 18.39 -14.67
N PHE A 103 10.15 19.18 -13.64
CA PHE A 103 9.99 18.68 -12.28
C PHE A 103 8.92 17.57 -12.20
N ILE A 104 7.78 17.75 -12.87
CA ILE A 104 6.70 16.74 -12.92
C ILE A 104 7.16 15.48 -13.67
N ALA A 105 7.95 15.65 -14.75
CA ALA A 105 8.46 14.55 -15.56
C ALA A 105 9.52 13.72 -14.81
N GLU A 106 10.44 14.36 -14.09
CA GLU A 106 11.54 13.69 -13.38
C GLU A 106 11.12 13.05 -12.06
N ASN A 107 9.97 13.46 -11.49
CA ASN A 107 9.49 13.00 -10.19
C ASN A 107 8.14 12.27 -10.33
N PRO A 108 8.12 11.02 -10.84
CA PRO A 108 6.87 10.30 -11.05
C PRO A 108 6.12 9.98 -9.74
N LEU A 109 6.82 9.87 -8.60
CA LEU A 109 6.21 9.54 -7.30
C LEU A 109 5.42 10.70 -6.65
N ILE A 110 5.35 11.88 -7.28
CA ILE A 110 4.57 13.01 -6.76
C ILE A 110 3.08 12.68 -6.56
N CYS A 111 2.55 11.74 -7.34
CA CYS A 111 1.16 11.28 -7.23
C CYS A 111 0.88 10.57 -5.89
N CYS A 112 1.92 10.01 -5.26
CA CYS A 112 1.83 9.27 -4.01
C CYS A 112 2.40 10.05 -2.82
N TYR A 113 2.62 11.37 -2.94
CA TYR A 113 3.33 12.16 -1.92
C TYR A 113 2.72 12.02 -0.51
N ASP A 114 1.39 12.15 -0.40
CA ASP A 114 0.70 12.04 0.89
C ASP A 114 0.69 10.60 1.44
N GLU A 115 0.60 9.61 0.56
CA GLU A 115 0.69 8.19 0.91
C GLU A 115 2.08 7.86 1.47
N ILE A 116 3.15 8.30 0.80
CA ILE A 116 4.53 8.13 1.25
C ILE A 116 4.74 8.81 2.60
N SER A 117 4.22 10.03 2.78
CA SER A 117 4.30 10.76 4.05
C SER A 117 3.59 10.00 5.19
N SER A 118 2.46 9.37 4.90
CA SER A 118 1.71 8.55 5.85
C SER A 118 2.44 7.26 6.18
N LEU A 119 3.02 6.58 5.18
CA LEU A 119 3.78 5.35 5.37
C LEU A 119 5.02 5.57 6.22
N LYS A 120 5.74 6.68 6.03
CA LYS A 120 6.89 7.04 6.88
C LYS A 120 6.56 7.13 8.36
N LYS A 121 5.30 7.38 8.74
CA LYS A 121 4.85 7.40 10.15
C LYS A 121 4.58 6.02 10.74
N LEU A 122 4.43 4.98 9.91
CA LEU A 122 4.17 3.61 10.33
C LEU A 122 5.45 2.77 10.48
N LEU A 123 6.57 3.29 10.00
CA LEU A 123 7.87 2.63 10.03
C LEU A 123 8.53 2.86 11.38
N ASP A 124 9.15 1.79 11.91
CA ASP A 124 9.98 1.86 13.11
C ASP A 124 11.43 2.16 12.74
N ARG A 125 12.29 2.29 13.75
CA ARG A 125 13.71 2.65 13.58
C ARG A 125 14.50 1.68 12.69
N ASN A 126 14.10 0.41 12.67
CA ASN A 126 14.79 -0.64 11.91
C ASN A 126 14.23 -0.79 10.49
N ASP A 127 13.08 -0.20 10.21
CA ASP A 127 12.46 -0.28 8.88
C ASP A 127 13.08 0.76 7.94
N CYS A 128 13.08 0.46 6.64
CA CYS A 128 13.60 1.37 5.63
C CYS A 128 12.63 1.55 4.46
N LEU A 129 12.43 2.81 4.06
CA LEU A 129 11.66 3.18 2.88
C LEU A 129 12.53 4.03 1.95
N LYS A 130 13.08 3.43 0.89
CA LYS A 130 13.93 4.12 -0.08
C LYS A 130 13.14 4.43 -1.35
N LEU A 131 13.16 5.68 -1.77
CA LEU A 131 12.44 6.17 -2.95
C LEU A 131 13.40 6.26 -4.14
N LYS A 132 13.12 5.55 -5.23
CA LYS A 132 13.80 5.73 -6.52
C LYS A 132 12.87 6.47 -7.48
N GLN A 133 12.98 7.81 -7.47
CA GLN A 133 12.14 8.71 -8.27
C GLN A 133 12.20 8.36 -9.76
N LYS A 134 13.39 8.33 -10.37
CA LYS A 134 13.55 8.12 -11.83
C LYS A 134 12.94 6.82 -12.37
N THR A 135 12.89 5.76 -11.56
CA THR A 135 12.34 4.46 -11.97
C THR A 135 10.93 4.21 -11.45
N SER A 136 10.31 5.16 -10.75
CA SER A 136 9.00 5.00 -10.12
C SER A 136 8.92 3.78 -9.18
N LEU A 137 9.99 3.53 -8.42
CA LEU A 137 10.09 2.39 -7.49
C LEU A 137 10.21 2.86 -6.04
N ILE A 138 9.54 2.16 -5.13
CA ILE A 138 9.66 2.32 -3.69
C ILE A 138 10.16 1.00 -3.10
N TYR A 139 11.29 1.04 -2.41
CA TYR A 139 11.86 -0.10 -1.70
C TYR A 139 11.37 -0.04 -0.26
N LEU A 140 10.78 -1.13 0.19
CA LEU A 140 10.23 -1.29 1.53
C LEU A 140 10.94 -2.47 2.21
N ASP A 141 11.72 -2.17 3.22
CA ASP A 141 12.41 -3.13 4.06
C ASP A 141 11.79 -3.06 5.47
N ILE A 142 11.16 -4.14 5.93
CA ILE A 142 10.48 -4.21 7.23
C ILE A 142 11.18 -5.26 8.09
N HIS A 143 11.42 -4.91 9.35
CA HIS A 143 12.10 -5.76 10.32
C HIS A 143 11.32 -5.88 11.62
N GLU A 144 11.13 -7.11 12.10
CA GLU A 144 10.52 -7.41 13.40
C GLU A 144 11.31 -8.55 14.07
N GLY A 145 12.08 -8.22 15.10
CA GLY A 145 13.02 -9.17 15.72
C GLY A 145 14.05 -9.69 14.70
N LEU A 146 14.15 -11.01 14.56
CA LEU A 146 15.02 -11.66 13.57
C LEU A 146 14.33 -11.87 12.21
N TYR A 147 13.05 -11.52 12.09
CA TYR A 147 12.30 -11.62 10.84
C TYR A 147 12.45 -10.37 9.98
N PHE A 148 12.51 -10.56 8.66
CA PHE A 148 12.53 -9.47 7.70
C PHE A 148 11.64 -9.75 6.48
N TYR A 149 11.13 -8.68 5.91
CA TYR A 149 10.40 -8.69 4.63
C TYR A 149 10.84 -7.49 3.80
N LYS A 150 11.45 -7.76 2.65
CA LYS A 150 11.92 -6.75 1.70
C LYS A 150 11.14 -6.87 0.40
N THR A 151 10.68 -5.75 -0.13
CA THR A 151 9.96 -5.74 -1.41
C THR A 151 10.14 -4.42 -2.16
N ARG A 152 9.88 -4.47 -3.46
CA ARG A 152 9.81 -3.30 -4.34
C ARG A 152 8.36 -3.08 -4.78
N LEU A 153 7.86 -1.90 -4.48
CA LEU A 153 6.56 -1.40 -4.92
C LEU A 153 6.80 -0.55 -6.19
N ALA A 154 6.28 -0.99 -7.33
CA ALA A 154 6.37 -0.23 -8.58
C ALA A 154 5.08 0.54 -8.84
N ILE A 155 5.21 1.85 -9.04
CA ILE A 155 4.09 2.77 -9.22
C ILE A 155 3.90 2.98 -10.74
N PRO A 156 2.74 2.65 -11.31
CA PRO A 156 2.48 2.83 -12.73
C PRO A 156 2.35 4.32 -13.09
N ASP A 157 2.62 4.67 -14.34
CA ASP A 157 2.61 6.06 -14.80
C ASP A 157 1.22 6.70 -14.74
N ASP A 158 0.17 5.91 -14.96
CA ASP A 158 -1.23 6.31 -14.96
C ASP A 158 -1.93 6.14 -13.59
N TYR A 159 -1.15 5.96 -12.52
CA TYR A 159 -1.66 5.91 -11.16
C TYR A 159 -2.59 7.11 -10.84
N PRO A 160 -3.77 6.90 -10.20
CA PRO A 160 -4.25 5.66 -9.56
C PRO A 160 -5.15 4.77 -10.43
N ILE A 161 -5.13 4.92 -11.76
CA ILE A 161 -5.94 4.09 -12.66
C ILE A 161 -5.49 2.63 -12.60
N ASN A 162 -4.17 2.41 -12.66
CA ASN A 162 -3.55 1.13 -12.39
C ASN A 162 -3.01 1.06 -10.96
N ALA A 163 -3.01 -0.16 -10.42
CA ALA A 163 -2.57 -0.42 -9.06
C ALA A 163 -1.06 -0.58 -8.95
N VAL A 164 -0.54 -0.35 -7.74
CA VAL A 164 0.86 -0.63 -7.42
C VAL A 164 1.13 -2.12 -7.55
N SER A 165 2.27 -2.46 -8.18
CA SER A 165 2.71 -3.85 -8.28
C SER A 165 3.79 -4.18 -7.26
N ILE A 166 3.71 -5.38 -6.67
CA ILE A 166 4.65 -5.91 -5.69
C ILE A 166 5.63 -6.83 -6.42
N THR A 167 6.92 -6.49 -6.36
CA THR A 167 8.01 -7.17 -7.07
C THR A 167 9.20 -7.41 -6.13
N ASP A 168 10.12 -8.28 -6.56
CA ASP A 168 11.39 -8.59 -5.87
C ASP A 168 11.25 -8.80 -4.36
N VAL A 169 10.46 -9.80 -3.98
CA VAL A 169 10.21 -10.12 -2.58
C VAL A 169 11.31 -11.03 -2.04
N ASP A 170 11.96 -10.58 -0.98
CA ASP A 170 12.98 -11.29 -0.24
C ASP A 170 12.57 -11.34 1.25
N THR A 171 12.52 -12.54 1.81
CA THR A 171 11.91 -12.77 3.13
C THR A 171 12.45 -14.05 3.75
N ASN A 172 12.62 -14.03 5.08
CA ASN A 172 12.95 -15.23 5.86
C ASN A 172 11.73 -15.86 6.56
N PHE A 173 10.52 -15.39 6.23
CA PHE A 173 9.29 -16.03 6.68
C PHE A 173 9.07 -17.37 5.96
N PRO A 174 8.39 -18.34 6.60
CA PRO A 174 7.98 -19.57 5.93
C PRO A 174 7.13 -19.29 4.69
N GLU A 175 7.20 -20.19 3.71
CA GLU A 175 6.63 -19.98 2.38
C GLU A 175 5.12 -19.64 2.40
N LEU A 176 4.37 -20.25 3.30
CA LEU A 176 2.95 -19.98 3.50
C LEU A 176 2.65 -18.50 3.80
N PHE A 177 3.47 -17.85 4.63
CA PHE A 177 3.33 -16.44 4.97
C PHE A 177 3.77 -15.53 3.82
N SER A 178 4.85 -15.90 3.12
CA SER A 178 5.31 -15.18 1.93
C SER A 178 4.23 -15.15 0.83
N ARG A 179 3.64 -16.31 0.53
CA ARG A 179 2.52 -16.44 -0.42
C ARG A 179 1.31 -15.62 0.03
N TYR A 180 0.99 -15.62 1.32
CA TYR A 180 -0.11 -14.82 1.85
C TYR A 180 0.14 -13.31 1.73
N LEU A 181 1.30 -12.82 2.15
CA LEU A 181 1.66 -11.39 2.06
C LEU A 181 1.59 -10.88 0.61
N LEU A 182 2.14 -11.67 -0.32
CA LEU A 182 2.09 -11.40 -1.75
C LEU A 182 0.65 -11.44 -2.30
N GLY A 183 -0.08 -12.53 -2.04
CA GLY A 183 -1.42 -12.73 -2.56
C GLY A 183 -2.42 -11.70 -2.03
N GLN A 184 -2.42 -11.48 -0.71
CA GLN A 184 -3.29 -10.51 -0.07
C GLN A 184 -2.91 -9.07 -0.43
N GLY A 185 -1.61 -8.76 -0.54
CA GLY A 185 -1.16 -7.46 -1.01
C GLY A 185 -1.65 -7.15 -2.43
N ARG A 186 -1.53 -8.11 -3.35
CA ARG A 186 -2.05 -8.01 -4.72
C ARG A 186 -3.57 -7.86 -4.75
N GLU A 187 -4.30 -8.61 -3.93
CA GLU A 187 -5.76 -8.50 -3.86
C GLU A 187 -6.21 -7.14 -3.30
N ILE A 188 -5.51 -6.60 -2.30
CA ILE A 188 -5.78 -5.24 -1.79
C ILE A 188 -5.54 -4.21 -2.91
N ALA A 189 -4.44 -4.34 -3.65
CA ALA A 189 -4.12 -3.48 -4.78
C ALA A 189 -5.23 -3.54 -5.86
N ARG A 190 -5.67 -4.76 -6.21
CA ARG A 190 -6.74 -5.01 -7.17
C ARG A 190 -8.06 -4.37 -6.73
N ARG A 191 -8.46 -4.52 -5.46
CA ARG A 191 -9.71 -3.95 -4.92
C ARG A 191 -9.75 -2.42 -4.93
N CYS A 192 -8.61 -1.74 -5.01
CA CYS A 192 -8.56 -0.29 -5.15
C CYS A 192 -8.87 0.19 -6.57
N ILE A 193 -8.67 -0.65 -7.59
CA ILE A 193 -8.79 -0.28 -9.02
C ILE A 193 -9.89 -1.03 -9.77
N GLU A 194 -10.27 -2.23 -9.31
CA GLU A 194 -11.28 -3.05 -9.96
C GLU A 194 -12.56 -3.09 -9.12
N PRO A 195 -13.73 -3.02 -9.77
CA PRO A 195 -15.00 -3.13 -9.08
C PRO A 195 -15.17 -4.51 -8.42
N PRO A 196 -15.91 -4.59 -7.31
CA PRO A 196 -16.29 -5.87 -6.75
C PRO A 196 -17.25 -6.59 -7.71
N ILE A 197 -17.16 -7.93 -7.75
CA ILE A 197 -18.02 -8.79 -8.58
C ILE A 197 -19.51 -8.51 -8.34
N LYS A 198 -19.87 -8.17 -7.10
CA LYS A 198 -21.24 -7.78 -6.71
C LYS A 198 -21.27 -6.31 -6.33
N LEU A 199 -21.49 -5.45 -7.33
CA LEU A 199 -21.79 -4.04 -7.12
C LEU A 199 -23.22 -3.87 -6.62
N LYS A 200 -23.39 -3.07 -5.56
CA LYS A 200 -24.74 -2.62 -5.15
C LYS A 200 -25.29 -1.69 -6.24
N PRO A 201 -26.59 -1.77 -6.58
CA PRO A 201 -27.17 -1.07 -7.73
C PRO A 201 -26.99 0.46 -7.69
N ASN A 202 -26.81 1.06 -6.50
CA ASN A 202 -26.63 2.51 -6.34
C ASN A 202 -25.18 2.96 -6.16
N GLN A 203 -24.19 2.06 -6.24
CA GLN A 203 -22.80 2.40 -5.95
C GLN A 203 -21.98 2.45 -7.25
N LYS A 204 -21.49 3.65 -7.60
CA LYS A 204 -20.51 3.81 -8.68
C LYS A 204 -19.12 3.53 -8.12
N PHE A 205 -18.38 2.64 -8.78
CA PHE A 205 -16.99 2.37 -8.43
C PHE A 205 -16.07 3.39 -9.11
N SER A 206 -15.10 3.91 -8.37
CA SER A 206 -14.05 4.78 -8.89
C SER A 206 -12.69 4.29 -8.39
N PRO A 207 -11.66 4.22 -9.25
CA PRO A 207 -10.31 3.88 -8.83
C PRO A 207 -9.82 4.78 -7.69
N SER A 208 -9.07 4.20 -6.77
CA SER A 208 -8.55 4.88 -5.59
C SER A 208 -7.05 4.59 -5.41
N PRO A 209 -6.30 5.51 -4.78
CA PRO A 209 -4.89 5.28 -4.46
C PRO A 209 -4.69 3.99 -3.66
N SER A 210 -3.79 3.12 -4.12
CA SER A 210 -3.55 1.78 -3.56
C SER A 210 -2.27 1.66 -2.73
N LEU A 211 -1.29 2.56 -2.89
CA LEU A 211 0.03 2.43 -2.27
C LEU A 211 -0.09 2.35 -0.74
N ASN A 212 -0.82 3.27 -0.12
CA ASN A 212 -0.96 3.31 1.33
C ASN A 212 -1.67 2.05 1.85
N SER A 213 -2.75 1.63 1.21
CA SER A 213 -3.51 0.44 1.59
C SER A 213 -2.65 -0.83 1.56
N VAL A 214 -1.87 -1.01 0.49
CA VAL A 214 -1.00 -2.18 0.30
C VAL A 214 0.18 -2.15 1.28
N ALA A 215 0.93 -1.04 1.32
CA ALA A 215 2.12 -0.96 2.15
C ALA A 215 1.78 -0.95 3.65
N SER A 216 0.68 -0.32 4.07
CA SER A 216 0.21 -0.37 5.46
C SER A 216 -0.18 -1.79 5.88
N PHE A 217 -0.81 -2.56 4.98
CA PHE A 217 -1.10 -3.97 5.23
C PHE A 217 0.20 -4.75 5.45
N LEU A 218 1.16 -4.63 4.53
CA LEU A 218 2.45 -5.33 4.63
C LEU A 218 3.18 -4.98 5.93
N ILE A 219 3.33 -3.70 6.26
CA ILE A 219 4.01 -3.24 7.48
C ILE A 219 3.35 -3.82 8.72
N ARG A 220 2.02 -3.70 8.84
CA ARG A 220 1.29 -4.17 10.04
C ARG A 220 1.33 -5.69 10.18
N THR A 221 1.17 -6.40 9.08
CA THR A 221 1.11 -7.86 9.09
C THR A 221 2.47 -8.48 9.38
N VAL A 222 3.55 -7.96 8.77
CA VAL A 222 4.92 -8.43 9.04
C VAL A 222 5.31 -8.22 10.50
N LYS A 223 4.93 -7.08 11.11
CA LYS A 223 5.17 -6.81 12.54
C LYS A 223 4.31 -7.68 13.47
N LYS A 224 3.13 -8.10 13.02
CA LYS A 224 2.22 -8.92 13.82
C LYS A 224 2.69 -10.38 13.90
N PHE A 225 3.14 -10.96 12.79
CA PHE A 225 3.34 -12.41 12.69
C PHE A 225 4.30 -13.01 13.73
N PRO A 226 5.50 -12.45 13.99
CA PRO A 226 6.42 -13.03 14.98
C PRO A 226 5.84 -13.05 16.40
N ASN A 227 4.91 -12.14 16.69
CA ASN A 227 4.30 -11.96 18.00
C ASN A 227 2.90 -12.60 18.09
N GLU A 228 2.45 -13.32 17.05
CA GLU A 228 1.10 -13.89 17.01
C GLU A 228 1.05 -15.25 17.73
N ASN A 229 0.10 -15.38 18.65
CA ASN A 229 -0.09 -16.58 19.46
C ASN A 229 -1.02 -17.58 18.77
N CYS A 230 -0.78 -18.86 19.05
CA CYS A 230 -1.69 -19.93 18.67
C CYS A 230 -3.02 -19.76 19.40
N GLN A 231 -4.11 -19.89 18.66
CA GLN A 231 -5.43 -19.66 19.24
C GLN A 231 -5.89 -20.71 20.25
N LEU A 232 -5.30 -21.91 20.23
CA LEU A 232 -5.60 -22.96 21.19
C LEU A 232 -4.66 -22.93 22.40
N CYS A 233 -3.35 -23.14 22.20
CA CYS A 233 -2.39 -23.27 23.30
C CYS A 233 -1.88 -21.92 23.84
N LYS A 234 -2.16 -20.81 23.14
CA LYS A 234 -1.67 -19.45 23.44
C LYS A 234 -0.14 -19.30 23.43
N GLY A 235 0.62 -20.31 23.04
CA GLY A 235 2.05 -20.20 22.76
C GLY A 235 2.33 -19.39 21.50
N ILE A 236 3.54 -18.85 21.36
CA ILE A 236 3.98 -18.13 20.16
C ILE A 236 4.01 -19.10 18.97
N CYS A 237 3.43 -18.71 17.84
CA CYS A 237 3.39 -19.57 16.66
C CYS A 237 4.76 -19.69 15.99
N LEU A 238 5.43 -18.56 15.75
CA LEU A 238 6.73 -18.53 15.09
C LEU A 238 7.87 -18.58 16.11
N PRO A 239 8.95 -19.34 15.85
CA PRO A 239 10.12 -19.34 16.72
C PRO A 239 10.83 -17.98 16.70
N ILE A 240 11.66 -17.71 17.71
CA ILE A 240 12.45 -16.45 17.74
C ILE A 240 13.42 -16.40 16.55
N ASN A 241 14.04 -17.54 16.23
CA ASN A 241 14.95 -17.67 15.10
C ASN A 241 14.21 -18.26 13.89
N PRO A 242 14.14 -17.52 12.76
CA PRO A 242 13.48 -17.98 11.54
C PRO A 242 14.00 -19.31 10.99
N ALA A 243 15.28 -19.64 11.23
CA ALA A 243 15.87 -20.90 10.78
C ALA A 243 15.27 -22.13 11.46
N ASP A 244 14.71 -21.97 12.66
CA ASP A 244 14.08 -23.04 13.42
C ASP A 244 12.61 -23.25 13.02
N ALA A 245 12.10 -22.44 12.08
CA ALA A 245 10.72 -22.54 11.62
C ALA A 245 10.49 -23.84 10.83
N ILE A 246 9.52 -24.62 11.28
CA ILE A 246 9.26 -25.93 10.71
C ILE A 246 8.55 -25.79 9.36
N THR A 247 9.25 -26.20 8.31
CA THR A 247 8.75 -26.19 6.93
C THR A 247 7.93 -27.42 6.56
N ASN A 248 8.08 -28.51 7.31
CA ASN A 248 7.32 -29.75 7.08
C ASN A 248 5.85 -29.54 7.47
N SER A 249 4.96 -29.68 6.48
CA SER A 249 3.51 -29.44 6.63
C SER A 249 2.77 -30.50 7.44
N ASP A 250 3.44 -31.59 7.81
CA ASP A 250 2.86 -32.67 8.64
C ASP A 250 3.39 -32.68 10.08
N ALA A 251 4.33 -31.78 10.41
CA ALA A 251 4.89 -31.71 11.75
C ALA A 251 3.96 -31.00 12.74
N ASP A 252 3.93 -31.45 14.00
CA ASP A 252 3.01 -30.97 15.04
C ASP A 252 3.08 -29.46 15.30
N LEU A 253 4.29 -28.90 15.30
CA LEU A 253 4.57 -27.49 15.53
C LEU A 253 4.58 -26.65 14.24
N HIS A 254 4.23 -27.25 13.09
CA HIS A 254 4.03 -26.48 11.86
C HIS A 254 2.93 -25.44 12.06
N VAL A 255 3.13 -24.24 11.56
CA VAL A 255 2.17 -23.14 11.75
C VAL A 255 1.24 -23.06 10.55
N GLU A 256 -0.05 -23.27 10.81
CA GLU A 256 -1.12 -23.12 9.84
C GLU A 256 -1.83 -21.78 10.03
N ARG A 257 -2.08 -21.09 8.92
CA ARG A 257 -2.89 -19.87 8.90
C ARG A 257 -4.25 -20.19 8.32
N LEU A 258 -5.29 -20.04 9.13
CA LEU A 258 -6.66 -20.28 8.68
C LEU A 258 -7.20 -19.11 7.85
N TYR A 259 -8.30 -19.36 7.12
CA TYR A 259 -9.01 -18.34 6.35
C TYR A 259 -9.47 -17.14 7.16
N CYS A 260 -9.80 -17.34 8.44
CA CYS A 260 -10.15 -16.25 9.35
C CYS A 260 -8.95 -15.33 9.71
N GLY A 261 -7.73 -15.74 9.36
CA GLY A 261 -6.50 -14.98 9.51
C GLY A 261 -5.68 -15.29 10.75
N HIS A 262 -6.21 -16.08 11.68
CA HIS A 262 -5.51 -16.47 12.91
C HIS A 262 -4.63 -17.70 12.70
N LEU A 263 -3.59 -17.80 13.54
CA LEU A 263 -2.57 -18.85 13.48
C LEU A 263 -2.83 -19.98 14.48
N PHE A 264 -2.49 -21.20 14.08
CA PHE A 264 -2.51 -22.39 14.92
C PHE A 264 -1.27 -23.23 14.67
N HIS A 265 -0.72 -23.88 15.70
CA HIS A 265 0.13 -25.04 15.47
C HIS A 265 -0.72 -26.18 14.89
N LEU A 266 -0.18 -27.00 14.00
CA LEU A 266 -0.92 -28.05 13.31
C LEU A 266 -1.54 -29.04 14.30
N GLN A 267 -0.79 -29.48 15.30
CA GLN A 267 -1.30 -30.36 16.35
C GLN A 267 -2.47 -29.71 17.11
N CYS A 268 -2.33 -28.42 17.45
CA CYS A 268 -3.38 -27.65 18.09
C CYS A 268 -4.63 -27.57 17.21
N LEU A 269 -4.47 -27.31 15.91
CA LEU A 269 -5.57 -27.28 14.98
C LEU A 269 -6.26 -28.65 14.89
N MET A 270 -5.50 -29.74 14.76
CA MET A 270 -6.05 -31.10 14.68
C MET A 270 -6.80 -31.48 15.96
N THR A 271 -6.26 -31.17 17.13
CA THR A 271 -6.94 -31.36 18.43
C THR A 271 -8.20 -30.51 18.52
N PHE A 272 -8.15 -29.25 18.07
CA PHE A 272 -9.32 -28.37 18.07
C PHE A 272 -10.42 -28.88 17.14
N MET A 273 -10.07 -29.42 15.97
CA MET A 273 -11.05 -29.95 15.02
C MET A 273 -11.65 -31.29 15.47
N LYS A 274 -10.93 -32.09 16.26
CA LYS A 274 -11.35 -33.40 16.80
C LYS A 274 -12.14 -33.35 18.11
N THR A 275 -12.10 -32.23 18.83
CA THR A 275 -12.84 -32.07 20.10
C THR A 275 -14.22 -31.45 19.84
N PRO A 276 -15.25 -31.63 20.69
CA PRO A 276 -16.50 -30.87 20.58
C PRO A 276 -16.30 -29.40 20.98
N PRO A 277 -17.23 -28.48 20.65
CA PRO A 277 -18.49 -28.68 19.92
C PRO A 277 -18.30 -28.76 18.40
N PHE A 278 -19.10 -29.61 17.74
CA PHE A 278 -19.13 -29.75 16.28
C PHE A 278 -20.31 -29.04 15.62
N HIS A 279 -21.41 -28.81 16.36
CA HIS A 279 -22.64 -28.25 15.82
C HIS A 279 -22.45 -26.83 15.24
N GLY A 280 -22.92 -26.64 14.00
CA GLY A 280 -22.82 -25.35 13.30
C GLY A 280 -21.44 -25.07 12.71
N GLY A 281 -20.60 -26.10 12.61
CA GLY A 281 -19.21 -26.04 12.19
C GLY A 281 -18.27 -25.48 13.26
N LYS A 282 -17.00 -25.88 13.17
CA LYS A 282 -15.93 -25.38 14.03
C LYS A 282 -15.75 -23.87 13.86
N LYS A 283 -15.83 -23.11 14.94
CA LYS A 283 -15.66 -21.64 14.94
C LYS A 283 -14.35 -21.26 15.61
N CYS A 284 -13.62 -20.32 15.01
CA CYS A 284 -12.38 -19.82 15.59
C CYS A 284 -12.67 -19.22 16.97
N PRO A 285 -11.91 -19.59 18.03
CA PRO A 285 -12.15 -19.10 19.38
C PRO A 285 -12.05 -17.58 19.54
N GLU A 286 -11.27 -16.90 18.69
CA GLU A 286 -11.05 -15.45 18.79
C GLU A 286 -12.10 -14.65 18.02
N CYS A 287 -12.39 -15.02 16.77
CA CYS A 287 -13.25 -14.21 15.90
C CYS A 287 -14.62 -14.81 15.57
N GLY A 288 -14.92 -16.03 16.03
CA GLY A 288 -16.21 -16.70 15.81
C GLY A 288 -16.49 -17.15 14.36
N ASN A 289 -15.62 -16.80 13.41
CA ASN A 289 -15.72 -17.23 12.02
C ASN A 289 -15.53 -18.75 11.89
N ARG A 290 -16.25 -19.36 10.95
CA ARG A 290 -16.14 -20.80 10.68
C ARG A 290 -14.74 -21.14 10.14
N VAL A 291 -14.13 -22.14 10.74
CA VAL A 291 -12.83 -22.69 10.38
C VAL A 291 -13.03 -23.78 9.33
N TYR A 292 -12.23 -23.69 8.28
CA TYR A 292 -12.11 -24.72 7.25
C TYR A 292 -10.63 -25.05 7.08
N HIS A 293 -10.33 -26.34 6.90
CA HIS A 293 -8.98 -26.82 6.66
C HIS A 293 -9.04 -28.02 5.72
N ASP A 294 -8.20 -28.06 4.70
CA ASP A 294 -8.29 -29.06 3.61
C ASP A 294 -8.08 -30.49 4.11
N LYS A 295 -7.21 -30.67 5.12
CA LYS A 295 -7.02 -31.98 5.79
C LYS A 295 -8.21 -32.40 6.67
N TRP A 296 -9.22 -31.55 6.84
CA TRP A 296 -10.41 -31.80 7.65
C TRP A 296 -11.70 -31.65 6.84
N GLY A 297 -11.96 -32.63 5.97
CA GLY A 297 -13.17 -32.73 5.14
C GLY A 297 -14.31 -33.55 5.77
N LEU A 298 -14.38 -33.66 7.10
CA LEU A 298 -15.41 -34.45 7.79
C LEU A 298 -16.67 -33.59 8.06
N SER A 299 -17.84 -34.19 7.90
CA SER A 299 -19.11 -33.55 8.29
C SER A 299 -19.23 -33.49 9.81
N ASP A 300 -19.93 -32.46 10.32
CA ASP A 300 -20.13 -32.24 11.76
C ASP A 300 -20.69 -33.51 12.44
N LYS A 301 -21.68 -34.17 11.82
CA LYS A 301 -22.30 -35.42 12.32
C LYS A 301 -21.30 -36.58 12.40
N LEU A 302 -20.47 -36.77 11.37
CA LEU A 302 -19.48 -37.85 11.35
C LEU A 302 -18.34 -37.61 12.35
N ALA A 303 -17.97 -36.35 12.56
CA ALA A 303 -16.98 -35.98 13.58
C ALA A 303 -17.53 -36.24 15.00
N GLU A 304 -18.80 -35.90 15.23
CA GLU A 304 -19.49 -36.15 16.49
C GLU A 304 -19.64 -37.65 16.79
N ASP A 305 -20.08 -38.45 15.82
CA ASP A 305 -20.21 -39.90 15.96
C ASP A 305 -18.86 -40.57 16.29
N ARG A 306 -17.78 -40.14 15.62
CA ARG A 306 -16.42 -40.64 15.88
C ARG A 306 -15.92 -40.27 17.27
N TRP A 307 -16.13 -39.03 17.70
CA TRP A 307 -15.74 -38.57 19.02
C TRP A 307 -16.53 -39.29 20.12
N ALA A 308 -17.84 -39.46 19.93
CA ALA A 308 -18.69 -40.19 20.87
C ALA A 308 -18.26 -41.66 21.01
N HIS A 309 -17.92 -42.32 19.90
CA HIS A 309 -17.39 -43.69 19.91
C HIS A 309 -16.03 -43.77 20.61
N GLU A 310 -15.12 -42.83 20.37
CA GLU A 310 -13.82 -42.76 21.05
C GLU A 310 -14.00 -42.56 22.57
N GLN A 311 -14.92 -41.68 22.98
CA GLN A 311 -15.22 -41.44 24.38
C GLN A 311 -15.95 -42.61 25.06
N ALA A 312 -16.79 -43.36 24.33
CA ALA A 312 -17.41 -44.58 24.85
C ALA A 312 -16.33 -45.65 25.12
N ARG A 313 -15.43 -45.88 24.17
CA ARG A 313 -14.32 -46.82 24.32
C ARG A 313 -13.37 -46.44 25.46
N ALA A 314 -13.07 -45.15 25.62
CA ALA A 314 -12.24 -44.67 26.72
C ALA A 314 -12.89 -44.91 28.09
N ARG A 315 -14.23 -44.78 28.19
CA ARG A 315 -14.99 -45.10 29.41
C ARG A 315 -14.95 -46.59 29.72
N GLU A 316 -15.18 -47.45 28.72
CA GLU A 316 -15.08 -48.91 28.90
C GLU A 316 -13.68 -49.33 29.38
N LEU A 317 -12.62 -48.77 28.81
CA LEU A 317 -11.25 -49.06 29.24
C LEU A 317 -10.95 -48.56 30.66
N ALA A 318 -11.48 -47.39 31.04
CA ALA A 318 -11.35 -46.88 32.39
C ALA A 318 -12.11 -47.76 33.41
N GLU A 319 -13.33 -48.20 33.09
CA GLU A 319 -14.09 -49.14 33.93
C GLU A 319 -13.37 -50.48 34.11
N VAL A 320 -12.71 -50.98 33.05
CA VAL A 320 -11.88 -52.19 33.14
C VAL A 320 -10.64 -51.95 34.01
N ALA A 321 -9.97 -50.80 33.87
CA ALA A 321 -8.81 -50.47 34.69
C ALA A 321 -9.17 -50.34 36.18
N ASP A 322 -10.30 -49.70 36.49
CA ASP A 322 -10.83 -49.57 37.85
C ASP A 322 -11.21 -50.93 38.46
N PHE A 323 -11.57 -51.93 37.64
CA PHE A 323 -11.82 -53.29 38.11
C PHE A 323 -10.55 -54.04 38.55
N PHE A 324 -9.36 -53.59 38.12
CA PHE A 324 -8.07 -54.20 38.45
C PHE A 324 -7.30 -53.49 39.59
N VAL A 325 -7.87 -52.45 40.20
CA VAL A 325 -7.32 -51.71 41.38
C VAL A 325 -8.08 -52.10 42.64
#